data_AF-A0A2G5UGB5-F1
#
_entry.id   AF-A0A2G5UGB5-F1
#
_cell.length_a   1.000
_cell.length_b   1.000
_cell.length_c   1.000
_cell.angle_alpha   90.00
_cell.angle_beta   90.00
_cell.angle_gamma   90.00
#
_symmetry.space_group_name_H-M   'P 1'
#
loop_
_entity.id
_entity.type
_entity.pdbx_description
1 polymer ?
#
loop_
_entity_poly.entity_id
_entity_poly.type
_entity_poly.pdbx_seq_one_letter_code
_entity_poly.pdbx_strand_id
1 'polypeptide(L)'
;MKMQNDAAHQKDRYGHYVICYHKKSDEMARRTNIKCHSVAIKNNINAFYFATQVPLIVYFREDGQMEKREFLEEWKSIPEQNEQQFSLQNTQNMNADAICTKLQQNNIHTVARRQVDNQQLLYHSVKYTNNLNVLSELKVNSQNTAITLSLKSKNLMAIANMNEVFQSLLN
;
A
#
# COMPACT_ATOMS: atom_id res chain seq x y z
N MET A 1 -0.15 -33.69 0.84
CA MET A 1 -0.66 -32.32 0.60
C MET A 1 -0.05 -31.83 -0.71
N LYS A 2 -0.86 -31.72 -1.78
CA LYS A 2 -0.37 -31.47 -3.15
C LYS A 2 0.12 -30.02 -3.29
N MET A 3 1.37 -29.86 -3.70
CA MET A 3 1.97 -28.58 -4.09
C MET A 3 1.30 -28.07 -5.37
N GLN A 4 0.75 -26.87 -5.34
CA GLN A 4 0.32 -26.15 -6.54
C GLN A 4 1.42 -25.12 -6.83
N ASN A 5 2.20 -25.38 -7.87
CA ASN A 5 3.42 -24.67 -8.22
C ASN A 5 3.13 -23.53 -9.20
N ASP A 6 2.99 -22.31 -8.70
CA ASP A 6 3.10 -21.12 -9.54
C ASP A 6 4.50 -20.52 -9.31
N ALA A 7 5.48 -21.00 -10.07
CA ALA A 7 6.87 -20.57 -10.00
C ALA A 7 7.21 -19.64 -11.17
N ALA A 8 7.48 -18.37 -10.88
CA ALA A 8 8.11 -17.47 -11.85
C ALA A 8 9.60 -17.81 -11.94
N HIS A 9 10.05 -18.25 -13.12
CA HIS A 9 11.46 -18.58 -13.38
C HIS A 9 12.14 -17.37 -14.02
N GLN A 10 13.08 -16.74 -13.32
CA GLN A 10 13.91 -15.68 -13.90
C GLN A 10 15.39 -16.03 -13.67
N LYS A 11 16.15 -16.13 -14.77
CA LYS A 11 17.61 -16.31 -14.74
C LYS A 11 18.28 -14.95 -14.57
N ASP A 12 19.25 -14.86 -13.66
CA ASP A 12 20.15 -13.72 -13.63
C ASP A 12 21.32 -13.87 -14.63
N ARG A 13 22.10 -12.80 -14.79
CA ARG A 13 23.25 -12.74 -15.72
C ARG A 13 24.40 -13.69 -15.37
N TYR A 14 24.37 -14.38 -14.24
CA TYR A 14 25.40 -15.32 -13.80
C TYR A 14 24.94 -16.78 -13.82
N GLY A 15 23.71 -17.05 -14.30
CA GLY A 15 23.17 -18.40 -14.43
C GLY A 15 22.58 -18.98 -13.15
N HIS A 16 22.31 -18.14 -12.14
CA HIS A 16 21.67 -18.58 -10.91
C HIS A 16 20.15 -18.65 -11.11
N TYR A 17 19.54 -19.73 -10.62
CA TYR A 17 18.09 -19.86 -10.59
C TYR A 17 17.56 -19.23 -9.30
N VAL A 18 16.92 -18.07 -9.43
CA VAL A 18 16.12 -17.51 -8.34
C VAL A 18 14.71 -18.07 -8.51
N ILE A 19 14.29 -18.95 -7.60
CA ILE A 19 12.93 -19.49 -7.57
C ILE A 19 12.22 -18.92 -6.35
N CYS A 20 11.38 -17.92 -6.59
CA CYS A 20 10.52 -17.35 -5.55
C CYS A 20 9.29 -18.24 -5.36
N TYR A 21 9.14 -18.81 -4.16
CA TYR A 21 7.92 -19.52 -3.78
C TYR A 21 7.02 -18.59 -2.98
N HIS A 22 5.73 -18.55 -3.31
CA HIS A 22 4.74 -17.92 -2.44
C HIS A 22 4.09 -18.99 -1.55
N LYS A 23 4.58 -19.17 -0.32
CA LYS A 23 3.91 -20.03 0.67
C LYS A 23 3.03 -19.16 1.56
N LYS A 24 1.71 -19.36 1.52
CA LYS A 24 0.81 -18.86 2.58
C LYS A 24 1.14 -19.63 3.86
N SER A 25 1.91 -19.03 4.77
CA SER A 25 2.07 -19.57 6.13
C SER A 25 0.98 -18.95 7.02
N ASP A 26 -0.11 -19.68 7.22
CA ASP A 26 -1.27 -19.22 8.01
C ASP A 26 -0.98 -19.08 9.52
N GLU A 27 0.14 -19.60 10.02
CA GLU A 27 0.43 -19.61 11.47
C GLU A 27 1.26 -18.41 11.95
N MET A 28 2.21 -17.94 11.14
CA MET A 28 3.09 -16.81 11.52
C MET A 28 2.44 -15.45 11.24
N ALA A 29 1.49 -15.38 10.31
CA ALA A 29 0.73 -14.18 9.96
C ALA A 29 -0.35 -13.81 10.98
N ARG A 30 -0.63 -14.67 11.97
CA ARG A 30 -1.68 -14.44 12.99
C ARG A 30 -1.26 -13.55 14.15
N ARG A 31 0.04 -13.33 14.37
CA ARG A 31 0.54 -12.62 15.57
C ARG A 31 1.04 -11.21 15.32
N THR A 32 1.35 -10.87 14.08
CA THR A 32 1.71 -9.53 13.64
C THR A 32 0.95 -9.33 12.33
N ASN A 33 0.22 -8.24 12.16
CA ASN A 33 -0.50 -7.92 10.91
C ASN A 33 0.44 -7.74 9.69
N ILE A 34 1.69 -8.18 9.78
CA ILE A 34 2.74 -8.05 8.78
C ILE A 34 2.71 -9.29 7.87
N LYS A 35 2.43 -9.09 6.58
CA LYS A 35 2.57 -10.13 5.56
C LYS A 35 4.06 -10.41 5.29
N CYS A 36 4.61 -11.39 5.99
CA CYS A 36 5.93 -11.92 5.71
C CYS A 36 5.88 -12.91 4.54
N HIS A 37 6.78 -12.75 3.57
CA HIS A 37 6.94 -13.64 2.43
C HIS A 37 8.02 -14.66 2.76
N SER A 38 7.71 -15.94 2.60
CA SER A 38 8.73 -17.00 2.70
C SER A 38 9.51 -17.04 1.39
N VAL A 39 10.83 -16.95 1.47
CA VAL A 39 11.75 -17.00 0.33
C VAL A 39 12.65 -18.23 0.48
N ALA A 40 12.91 -18.91 -0.63
CA ALA A 40 13.87 -20.00 -0.70
C ALA A 40 14.96 -19.64 -1.71
N ILE A 41 16.23 -19.72 -1.32
CA ILE A 41 17.38 -19.57 -2.21
C ILE A 41 18.08 -20.93 -2.29
N LYS A 42 18.20 -21.48 -3.50
CA LYS A 42 18.88 -22.75 -3.74
C LYS A 42 20.20 -22.51 -4.49
N ASN A 43 21.29 -23.02 -3.96
CA ASN A 43 22.55 -23.12 -4.68
C ASN A 43 22.97 -24.59 -4.84
N ASN A 44 24.19 -24.82 -5.34
CA ASN A 44 24.76 -26.16 -5.54
C ASN A 44 25.15 -26.88 -4.23
N ILE A 45 25.05 -26.21 -3.08
CA ILE A 45 25.37 -26.77 -1.76
C ILE A 45 24.09 -27.11 -0.99
N ASN A 46 23.14 -26.16 -0.86
CA ASN A 46 21.89 -26.37 -0.13
C ASN A 46 20.77 -25.39 -0.55
N ALA A 47 19.58 -25.61 0.01
CA ALA A 47 18.46 -24.66 0.00
C ALA A 47 18.36 -23.94 1.35
N PHE A 48 18.27 -22.61 1.30
CA PHE A 48 18.13 -21.72 2.44
C PHE A 48 16.74 -21.09 2.43
N TYR A 49 16.07 -21.08 3.57
CA TYR A 49 14.72 -20.53 3.72
C TYR A 49 14.75 -19.38 4.71
N PHE A 50 14.14 -18.25 4.34
CA PHE A 50 13.98 -17.11 5.24
C PHE A 50 12.63 -16.43 5.02
N ALA A 51 12.15 -15.72 6.03
CA ALA A 51 11.00 -14.84 5.90
C ALA A 51 11.50 -13.41 5.66
N THR A 52 10.85 -12.68 4.76
CA THR A 52 11.15 -11.27 4.51
C THR A 52 9.87 -10.45 4.44
N GLN A 53 9.93 -9.20 4.89
CA GLN A 53 8.84 -8.26 4.74
C GLN A 53 9.01 -7.52 3.41
N VAL A 54 7.97 -7.57 2.58
CA VAL A 54 7.96 -6.84 1.31
C VAL A 54 7.15 -5.56 1.52
N PRO A 55 7.72 -4.37 1.27
CA PRO A 55 7.00 -3.10 1.40
C PRO A 55 5.74 -3.10 0.54
N LEU A 56 4.60 -2.66 1.09
CA LEU A 56 3.32 -2.72 0.38
C LEU A 56 3.32 -1.93 -0.94
N ILE A 57 4.11 -0.85 -1.03
CA ILE A 57 4.22 0.01 -2.21
C ILE A 57 4.60 -0.75 -3.49
N VAL A 58 5.31 -1.89 -3.39
CA VAL A 58 5.69 -2.67 -4.57
C VAL A 58 4.50 -3.37 -5.23
N TYR A 59 3.37 -3.47 -4.51
CA TYR A 59 2.13 -4.06 -5.01
C TYR A 59 1.16 -3.02 -5.58
N PHE A 60 1.52 -1.73 -5.61
CA PHE A 60 0.68 -0.68 -6.19
C PHE A 60 0.94 -0.60 -7.69
N ARG A 61 -0.14 -0.59 -8.47
CA ARG A 61 -0.09 -0.55 -9.93
C ARG A 61 0.02 0.90 -10.41
N GLU A 62 0.77 1.08 -11.49
CA GLU A 62 0.92 2.38 -12.16
C GLU A 62 -0.37 2.86 -12.85
N ASP A 63 -1.26 1.93 -13.25
CA ASP A 63 -2.60 2.22 -13.79
C ASP A 63 -3.67 2.28 -12.68
N GLY A 64 -3.30 2.76 -11.48
CA GLY A 64 -4.18 2.86 -10.32
C GLY A 64 -4.94 4.18 -10.19
N GLN A 65 -4.78 5.08 -11.15
CA GLN A 65 -5.45 6.37 -11.14
C GLN A 65 -6.93 6.22 -11.50
N MET A 66 -7.81 6.63 -10.58
CA MET A 66 -9.25 6.68 -10.82
C MET A 66 -9.69 8.01 -11.40
N GLU A 67 -10.78 7.98 -12.17
CA GLU A 67 -11.49 9.20 -12.51
C GLU A 67 -12.27 9.75 -11.31
N LYS A 68 -12.48 11.07 -11.28
CA LYS A 68 -13.22 11.74 -10.19
C LYS A 68 -14.62 11.16 -9.97
N ARG A 69 -15.31 10.78 -11.06
CA ARG A 69 -16.65 10.21 -10.98
C ARG A 69 -16.63 8.81 -10.34
N GLU A 70 -15.74 7.95 -10.83
CA GLU A 70 -15.54 6.59 -10.29
C GLU A 70 -15.18 6.63 -8.81
N PHE A 71 -14.24 7.51 -8.44
CA PHE A 71 -13.85 7.70 -7.04
C PHE A 71 -15.04 8.08 -6.14
N LEU A 72 -15.87 9.04 -6.56
CA LEU A 72 -17.02 9.49 -5.78
C LEU A 72 -18.10 8.40 -5.65
N GLU A 73 -18.34 7.63 -6.71
CA GLU A 73 -19.27 6.50 -6.71
C GLU A 73 -18.77 5.41 -5.75
N GLU A 74 -17.49 5.03 -5.83
CA GLU A 74 -16.91 4.01 -4.96
C GLU A 74 -16.82 4.47 -3.50
N TRP A 75 -16.42 5.72 -3.24
CA TRP A 75 -16.35 6.30 -1.89
C TRP A 75 -17.70 6.27 -1.16
N LYS A 76 -18.79 6.62 -1.87
CA LYS A 76 -20.15 6.60 -1.32
C LYS A 76 -20.71 5.18 -1.17
N SER A 77 -20.25 4.23 -1.98
CA SER A 77 -20.68 2.84 -1.91
C SER A 77 -20.17 2.10 -0.66
N ILE A 78 -19.06 2.57 -0.08
CA ILE A 78 -18.43 1.95 1.09
C ILE A 78 -19.05 2.53 2.37
N PRO A 79 -19.66 1.70 3.25
CA PRO A 79 -20.25 2.16 4.51
C PRO A 79 -19.25 2.90 5.41
N GLU A 80 -19.68 3.93 6.13
CA GLU A 80 -18.82 4.71 7.04
C GLU A 80 -18.23 3.85 8.17
N GLN A 81 -18.93 2.82 8.63
CA GLN A 81 -18.39 1.87 9.62
C GLN A 81 -17.15 1.10 9.13
N ASN A 82 -16.90 1.07 7.81
CA ASN A 82 -15.71 0.48 7.20
C ASN A 82 -14.62 1.53 6.94
N GLU A 83 -14.85 2.80 7.26
CA GLU A 83 -13.85 3.84 7.22
C GLU A 83 -12.90 3.68 8.42
N GLN A 84 -11.60 3.73 8.15
CA GLN A 84 -10.58 3.75 9.19
C GLN A 84 -9.86 5.09 9.16
N GLN A 85 -9.86 5.79 10.29
CA GLN A 85 -9.18 7.07 10.44
C GLN A 85 -7.94 6.93 11.31
N PHE A 86 -6.86 7.58 10.88
CA PHE A 86 -5.57 7.58 11.54
C PHE A 86 -5.04 9.02 11.64
N SER A 87 -4.25 9.29 12.67
CA SER A 87 -3.49 10.53 12.79
C SER A 87 -2.04 10.26 12.43
N LEU A 88 -1.56 10.92 11.38
CA LEU A 88 -0.18 10.85 10.91
C LEU A 88 0.58 12.10 11.33
N GLN A 89 1.90 11.98 11.43
CA GLN A 89 2.80 13.12 11.63
C GLN A 89 3.54 13.47 10.33
N ASN A 90 3.50 14.74 9.97
CA ASN A 90 4.26 15.33 8.86
C ASN A 90 5.57 15.92 9.39
N THR A 91 6.51 15.06 9.76
CA THR A 91 7.79 15.47 10.37
C THR A 91 8.65 16.31 9.42
N GLN A 92 8.48 16.14 8.11
CA GLN A 92 9.19 16.89 7.08
C GLN A 92 8.53 18.23 6.73
N ASN A 93 7.43 18.61 7.39
CA ASN A 93 6.66 19.83 7.11
C ASN A 93 6.32 19.99 5.61
N MET A 94 6.02 18.88 4.94
CA MET A 94 5.68 18.88 3.52
C MET A 94 4.37 19.64 3.30
N ASN A 95 4.36 20.54 2.32
CA ASN A 95 3.11 21.13 1.85
C ASN A 95 2.31 20.12 1.02
N ALA A 96 1.07 20.45 0.68
CA ALA A 96 0.20 19.55 -0.06
C ALA A 96 0.74 19.15 -1.44
N ASP A 97 1.42 20.05 -2.16
CA ASP A 97 2.01 19.74 -3.47
C ASP A 97 3.16 18.73 -3.35
N ALA A 98 4.00 18.88 -2.33
CA ALA A 98 5.08 17.95 -2.03
C ALA A 98 4.52 16.58 -1.63
N ILE A 99 3.46 16.55 -0.82
CA ILE A 99 2.76 15.31 -0.44
C ILE A 99 2.22 14.61 -1.69
N CYS A 100 1.46 15.30 -2.54
CA CYS A 100 0.93 14.73 -3.78
C CYS A 100 2.05 14.18 -4.68
N THR A 101 3.14 14.92 -4.84
CA THR A 101 4.29 14.49 -5.66
C THR A 101 4.94 13.22 -5.11
N LYS A 102 5.18 13.17 -3.79
CA LYS A 102 5.78 12.02 -3.11
C LYS A 102 4.89 10.78 -3.19
N LEU A 103 3.58 10.95 -3.01
CA LEU A 103 2.60 9.89 -3.11
C LEU A 103 2.52 9.36 -4.55
N GLN A 104 2.49 10.25 -5.55
CA GLN A 104 2.44 9.88 -6.97
C GLN A 104 3.68 9.07 -7.40
N GLN A 105 4.87 9.41 -6.90
CA GLN A 105 6.11 8.63 -7.13
C GLN A 105 6.04 7.19 -6.63
N ASN A 106 5.09 6.89 -5.74
CA ASN A 106 4.87 5.57 -5.14
C ASN A 106 3.54 4.96 -5.59
N ASN A 107 3.00 5.35 -6.75
CA ASN A 107 1.74 4.83 -7.31
C ASN A 107 0.51 5.07 -6.40
N ILE A 108 0.52 6.16 -5.65
CA ILE A 108 -0.64 6.68 -4.91
C ILE A 108 -1.11 7.94 -5.63
N HIS A 109 -2.23 7.84 -6.34
CA HIS A 109 -2.61 8.83 -7.33
C HIS A 109 -3.58 9.86 -6.76
N THR A 110 -3.26 11.15 -6.87
CA THR A 110 -4.18 12.22 -6.46
C THR A 110 -5.30 12.38 -7.48
N VAL A 111 -6.54 12.15 -7.04
CA VAL A 111 -7.76 12.26 -7.87
C VAL A 111 -8.34 13.68 -7.81
N ALA A 112 -8.35 14.28 -6.63
CA ALA A 112 -8.88 15.61 -6.41
C ALA A 112 -8.22 16.32 -5.23
N ARG A 113 -8.29 17.65 -5.25
CA ARG A 113 -7.83 18.53 -4.17
C ARG A 113 -8.89 19.57 -3.89
N ARG A 114 -9.15 19.86 -2.61
CA ARG A 114 -10.07 20.90 -2.17
C ARG A 114 -9.44 21.69 -1.04
N GLN A 115 -9.73 22.99 -1.01
CA GLN A 115 -9.36 23.86 0.10
C GLN A 115 -10.62 24.18 0.89
N VAL A 116 -10.59 23.96 2.20
CA VAL A 116 -11.71 24.19 3.13
C VAL A 116 -11.16 24.80 4.41
N ASP A 117 -11.60 26.00 4.80
CA ASP A 117 -11.28 26.64 6.08
C ASP A 117 -9.79 26.51 6.51
N ASN A 118 -8.88 26.93 5.61
CA ASN A 118 -7.41 26.87 5.77
C ASN A 118 -6.78 25.46 5.79
N GLN A 119 -7.53 24.44 5.40
CA GLN A 119 -7.07 23.07 5.27
C GLN A 119 -7.14 22.63 3.82
N GLN A 120 -6.30 21.68 3.46
CA GLN A 120 -6.35 21.00 2.18
C GLN A 120 -6.83 19.57 2.37
N LEU A 121 -7.87 19.21 1.64
CA LEU A 121 -8.37 17.85 1.51
C LEU A 121 -7.84 17.27 0.20
N LEU A 122 -7.06 16.20 0.31
CA LEU A 122 -6.40 15.53 -0.80
C LEU A 122 -6.98 14.12 -0.93
N TYR A 123 -7.59 13.83 -2.08
CA TYR A 123 -8.22 12.56 -2.37
C TYR A 123 -7.32 11.70 -3.23
N HIS A 124 -7.09 10.45 -2.86
CA HIS A 124 -6.21 9.54 -3.59
C HIS A 124 -6.82 8.18 -3.86
N SER A 125 -6.44 7.59 -4.99
CA SER A 125 -6.71 6.20 -5.32
C SER A 125 -5.43 5.38 -5.35
N VAL A 126 -5.52 4.16 -4.84
CA VAL A 126 -4.48 3.14 -4.92
C VAL A 126 -5.11 1.86 -5.44
N LYS A 127 -4.48 1.26 -6.47
CA LYS A 127 -4.90 -0.03 -7.02
C LYS A 127 -3.79 -1.05 -6.80
N TYR A 128 -4.12 -2.17 -6.16
CA TYR A 128 -3.20 -3.28 -5.96
C TYR A 128 -3.08 -4.15 -7.21
N THR A 129 -1.99 -4.91 -7.31
CA THR A 129 -1.77 -5.92 -8.37
C THR A 129 -2.86 -7.00 -8.41
N ASN A 130 -3.54 -7.27 -7.31
CA ASN A 130 -4.68 -8.19 -7.21
C ASN A 130 -6.04 -7.52 -7.51
N ASN A 131 -6.04 -6.31 -8.07
CA ASN A 131 -7.22 -5.52 -8.46
C ASN A 131 -8.09 -5.02 -7.29
N LEU A 132 -7.59 -5.08 -6.05
CA LEU A 132 -8.24 -4.39 -4.94
C LEU A 132 -7.94 -2.89 -4.99
N ASN A 133 -8.93 -2.07 -4.65
CA ASN A 133 -8.79 -0.62 -4.57
C ASN A 133 -8.79 -0.17 -3.11
N VAL A 134 -7.96 0.82 -2.79
CA VAL A 134 -8.01 1.59 -1.56
C VAL A 134 -8.15 3.05 -1.92
N LEU A 135 -9.11 3.70 -1.28
CA LEU A 135 -9.37 5.13 -1.39
C LEU A 135 -8.85 5.81 -0.12
N SER A 136 -8.22 6.97 -0.28
CA SER A 136 -7.80 7.77 0.86
C SER A 136 -8.23 9.23 0.76
N GLU A 137 -8.48 9.83 1.92
CA GLU A 137 -8.58 11.27 2.12
C GLU A 137 -7.48 11.68 3.12
N LEU A 138 -6.64 12.63 2.74
CA LEU A 138 -5.72 13.30 3.65
C LEU A 138 -6.23 14.70 3.93
N LYS A 139 -6.38 15.01 5.22
CA LYS A 139 -6.67 16.35 5.72
C LYS A 139 -5.40 16.98 6.24
N VAL A 140 -4.86 17.93 5.49
CA VAL A 140 -3.61 18.61 5.78
C VAL A 140 -3.90 20.04 6.23
N ASN A 141 -3.37 20.45 7.37
CA ASN A 141 -3.47 21.81 7.88
C ASN A 141 -2.09 22.47 7.85
N SER A 142 -1.96 23.65 7.26
CA SER A 142 -0.67 24.36 7.20
C SER A 142 -0.16 24.85 8.56
N GLN A 143 -1.01 24.88 9.59
CA GLN A 143 -0.66 25.36 10.93
C GLN A 143 -0.20 24.25 11.88
N ASN A 144 -0.38 22.98 11.53
CA ASN A 144 0.03 21.87 12.38
C ASN A 144 0.71 20.76 11.56
N THR A 145 1.46 19.89 12.23
CA THR A 145 2.12 18.76 11.60
C THR A 145 1.23 17.52 11.56
N ALA A 146 0.05 17.56 12.18
CA ALA A 146 -0.85 16.41 12.27
C ALA A 146 -1.73 16.33 11.01
N ILE A 147 -1.63 15.21 10.29
CA ILE A 147 -2.46 14.93 9.12
C ILE A 147 -3.47 13.86 9.49
N THR A 148 -4.76 14.11 9.25
CA THR A 148 -5.76 13.05 9.37
C THR A 148 -5.81 12.25 8.08
N LEU A 149 -5.62 10.94 8.17
CA LEU A 149 -5.76 9.99 7.07
C LEU A 149 -7.03 9.19 7.26
N SER A 150 -7.96 9.28 6.32
CA SER A 150 -9.13 8.41 6.22
C SER A 150 -8.93 7.40 5.10
N LEU A 151 -9.16 6.12 5.37
CA LEU A 151 -9.03 5.03 4.41
C LEU A 151 -10.35 4.29 4.23
N LYS A 152 -10.68 3.99 2.98
CA LYS A 152 -11.83 3.15 2.61
C LYS A 152 -11.42 2.08 1.61
N SER A 153 -12.01 0.90 1.74
CA SER A 153 -11.96 -0.16 0.75
C SER A 153 -13.17 -1.07 0.91
N LYS A 154 -13.60 -1.70 -0.18
CA LYS A 154 -14.57 -2.80 -0.13
C LYS A 154 -14.00 -4.04 0.59
N ASN A 155 -12.67 -4.14 0.69
CA ASN A 155 -11.99 -5.21 1.41
C ASN A 155 -11.07 -4.63 2.49
N LEU A 156 -11.46 -4.79 3.76
CA LEU A 156 -10.71 -4.26 4.91
C LEU A 156 -9.28 -4.80 5.01
N MET A 157 -9.00 -5.98 4.46
CA MET A 157 -7.63 -6.54 4.41
C MET A 157 -6.69 -5.74 3.50
N ALA A 158 -7.23 -4.93 2.59
CA ALA A 158 -6.45 -4.02 1.75
C ALA A 158 -6.04 -2.75 2.51
N ILE A 159 -6.76 -2.38 3.56
CA ILE A 159 -6.46 -1.21 4.41
C ILE A 159 -5.36 -1.55 5.44
N ALA A 160 -5.20 -2.84 5.76
CA ALA A 160 -4.21 -3.30 6.72
C ALA A 160 -2.79 -2.76 6.41
N ASN A 161 -2.23 -2.04 7.38
CA ASN A 161 -0.90 -1.40 7.35
C ASN A 161 -0.73 -0.25 6.34
N MET A 162 -1.81 0.21 5.67
CA MET A 162 -1.72 1.38 4.79
C MET A 162 -1.35 2.66 5.55
N ASN A 163 -1.80 2.80 6.80
CA ASN A 163 -1.39 3.91 7.67
C ASN A 163 0.13 3.96 7.86
N GLU A 164 0.81 2.81 8.01
CA GLU A 164 2.27 2.73 8.15
C GLU A 164 2.97 3.12 6.85
N VAL A 165 2.40 2.75 5.69
CA VAL A 165 2.90 3.17 4.38
C VAL A 165 2.83 4.69 4.24
N PHE A 166 1.68 5.29 4.50
CA PHE A 166 1.52 6.75 4.46
C PHE A 166 2.45 7.43 5.46
N GLN A 167 2.56 6.93 6.70
CA GLN A 167 3.48 7.48 7.70
C GLN A 167 4.94 7.41 7.23
N SER A 168 5.37 6.29 6.65
CA SER A 168 6.73 6.12 6.14
C SER A 168 7.05 7.02 4.94
N LEU A 169 6.06 7.37 4.13
CA LEU A 169 6.24 8.26 2.97
C LEU A 169 6.30 9.74 3.36
N LEU A 170 5.67 10.10 4.48
CA LEU A 170 5.59 11.46 5.01
C LEU A 170 6.66 11.78 6.08
N ASN A 171 7.43 10.76 6.48
CA ASN A 171 8.55 10.87 7.43
C ASN A 171 9.88 11.18 6.76
#